data_AF-A0A6B8RIX9-F1
#
_entry.id   AF-A0A6B8RIX9-F1
#
_cell.length_a   1.000
_cell.length_b   1.000
_cell.length_c   1.000
_cell.angle_alpha   90.00
_cell.angle_beta   90.00
_cell.angle_gamma   90.00
#
_symmetry.space_group_name_H-M   'P 1'
#
loop_
_entity.id
_entity.type
_entity.pdbx_description
1 polymer ?
#
loop_
_entity_poly.entity_id
_entity_poly.type
_entity_poly.pdbx_seq_one_letter_code
_entity_poly.pdbx_strand_id
1 'polypeptide(L)'
;MNNRNSITLTEMNKISIILLFICLILAGCNSDTIETPRYEGKSLVIGVIGDAPNIREKNVDFKKITFNQLEDQNLSPAFDAIIIMKQHQTEAAN
;
A
#
# COMPACT_ATOMS: atom_id res chain seq x y z
N MET A 1 -55.24 -15.40 19.23
CA MET A 1 -54.39 -14.95 18.09
C MET A 1 -53.29 -14.05 18.65
N ASN A 2 -52.19 -14.60 19.20
CA ASN A 2 -51.10 -13.74 19.73
C ASN A 2 -49.70 -14.40 19.83
N ASN A 3 -49.58 -15.73 19.85
CA ASN A 3 -48.25 -16.36 20.08
C ASN A 3 -47.29 -16.28 18.86
N ARG A 4 -47.82 -16.21 17.62
CA ARG A 4 -46.96 -16.13 16.42
C ARG A 4 -46.27 -14.77 16.26
N ASN A 5 -46.92 -13.69 16.69
CA ASN A 5 -46.39 -12.33 16.55
C ASN A 5 -45.32 -12.04 17.62
N SER A 6 -45.45 -12.61 18.82
CA SER A 6 -44.45 -12.50 19.88
C SER A 6 -43.17 -13.28 19.57
N ILE A 7 -43.28 -14.43 18.89
CA ILE A 7 -42.12 -15.21 18.45
C ILE A 7 -41.37 -14.49 17.32
N THR A 8 -42.07 -13.95 16.33
CA THR A 8 -41.41 -13.24 15.20
C THR A 8 -40.71 -11.95 15.63
N LEU A 9 -41.24 -11.21 16.60
CA LEU A 9 -40.58 -10.04 17.21
C LEU A 9 -39.30 -10.42 17.96
N THR A 10 -39.29 -11.59 18.61
CA THR A 10 -38.15 -12.13 19.36
C THR A 10 -37.08 -12.77 18.45
N GLU A 11 -37.41 -13.12 17.21
CA GLU A 11 -36.41 -13.54 16.22
C GLU A 11 -35.80 -12.32 15.51
N MET A 12 -36.61 -11.29 15.24
CA MET A 12 -36.16 -10.05 14.60
C MET A 12 -35.20 -9.23 15.49
N ASN A 13 -35.39 -9.24 16.81
CA ASN A 13 -34.48 -8.58 17.76
C ASN A 13 -33.12 -9.32 17.91
N LYS A 14 -33.10 -10.65 17.82
CA LYS A 14 -31.85 -11.46 17.81
C LYS A 14 -31.03 -11.19 16.55
N ILE A 15 -31.69 -11.11 15.40
CA ILE A 15 -31.03 -10.75 14.12
C ILE A 15 -30.44 -9.34 14.19
N SER A 16 -31.17 -8.38 14.78
CA SER A 16 -30.69 -7.01 14.99
C SER A 16 -29.44 -6.96 15.88
N ILE A 17 -29.42 -7.76 16.96
CA ILE A 17 -28.25 -7.88 17.85
C ILE A 17 -27.06 -8.49 17.11
N ILE A 18 -27.25 -9.57 16.34
CA ILE A 18 -26.19 -10.21 15.55
C ILE A 18 -25.62 -9.23 14.52
N LEU A 19 -26.47 -8.47 13.84
CA LEU A 19 -26.05 -7.46 12.87
C LEU A 19 -25.22 -6.34 13.53
N LEU A 20 -25.61 -5.90 14.72
CA LEU A 20 -24.85 -4.92 15.50
C LEU A 20 -23.46 -5.45 15.88
N PHE A 21 -23.35 -6.71 16.30
CA PHE A 21 -22.05 -7.34 16.56
C PHE A 21 -21.18 -7.44 15.31
N ILE A 22 -21.77 -7.75 14.15
CA ILE A 22 -21.05 -7.77 12.86
C ILE A 22 -20.54 -6.36 12.50
N CYS A 23 -21.33 -5.31 12.70
CA CYS A 23 -20.88 -3.94 12.44
C CYS A 23 -19.71 -3.52 13.34
N LEU A 24 -19.68 -3.99 14.59
CA LEU A 24 -18.58 -3.70 15.53
C LEU A 24 -17.26 -4.37 15.12
N ILE A 25 -17.30 -5.60 14.59
CA ILE A 25 -16.08 -6.29 14.11
C ILE A 25 -15.60 -5.78 12.75
N LEU A 26 -16.49 -5.19 11.93
CA LEU A 26 -16.13 -4.60 10.64
C LEU A 26 -15.65 -3.14 10.74
N ALA A 27 -15.71 -2.54 11.93
CA ALA A 27 -15.21 -1.19 12.17
C ALA A 27 -13.68 -1.18 12.22
N GLY A 28 -13.05 -1.09 11.04
CA GLY A 28 -11.61 -0.82 10.92
C GLY A 28 -11.31 0.67 11.06
N CYS A 29 -10.28 1.02 11.82
CA CYS A 29 -9.76 2.39 11.85
C CYS A 29 -8.85 2.61 10.64
N ASN A 30 -9.23 3.49 9.71
CA ASN A 30 -8.34 3.95 8.65
C ASN A 30 -7.66 5.26 9.09
N SER A 31 -6.45 5.16 9.63
CA SER A 31 -5.57 6.31 9.67
C SER A 31 -4.88 6.42 8.32
N ASP A 32 -5.37 7.29 7.43
CA ASP A 32 -4.71 7.61 6.15
C ASP A 32 -3.30 8.20 6.34
N THR A 33 -2.91 8.43 7.59
CA THR A 33 -1.58 8.89 8.01
C THR A 33 -0.89 7.80 8.81
N ILE A 34 -0.29 6.83 8.11
CA ILE A 34 0.75 6.00 8.73
C ILE A 34 1.99 6.89 8.85
N GLU A 35 2.26 7.41 10.05
CA GLU A 35 3.53 8.07 10.34
C GLU A 35 4.62 7.00 10.36
N THR A 36 5.25 6.79 9.21
CA THR A 36 6.38 5.87 9.10
C THR A 36 7.62 6.53 9.70
N PRO A 37 8.43 5.79 10.48
CA PRO A 37 9.71 6.30 10.93
C PRO A 37 10.58 6.59 9.71
N ARG A 38 11.23 7.75 9.73
CA ARG A 38 12.16 8.18 8.69
C ARG A 38 13.33 7.19 8.59
N TYR A 39 13.73 6.85 7.37
CA TYR A 39 14.90 5.99 7.16
C TYR A 39 16.19 6.73 7.51
N GLU A 40 16.96 6.19 8.46
CA GLU A 40 18.25 6.72 8.92
C GLU A 40 19.37 5.66 8.78
N GLY A 41 19.19 4.69 7.89
CA GLY A 41 20.18 3.64 7.63
C GLY A 41 21.36 4.10 6.76
N LYS A 42 22.06 3.14 6.14
CA LYS A 42 23.17 3.43 5.23
C LYS A 42 22.72 4.30 4.05
N SER A 43 23.66 5.01 3.43
CA SER A 43 23.37 5.73 2.18
C SER A 43 22.99 4.73 1.09
N LEU A 44 21.92 5.02 0.35
CA LEU A 44 21.43 4.19 -0.75
C LEU A 44 21.61 4.92 -2.08
N VAL A 45 22.00 4.19 -3.11
CA VAL A 45 22.01 4.67 -4.50
C VAL A 45 20.94 3.90 -5.27
N ILE A 46 19.91 4.62 -5.73
CA ILE A 46 18.74 4.03 -6.38
C ILE A 46 18.66 4.49 -7.83
N GLY A 47 18.61 3.54 -8.76
CA GLY A 47 18.32 3.81 -10.17
C GLY A 47 16.84 4.16 -10.34
N VAL A 48 16.52 5.23 -11.09
CA VAL A 48 15.14 5.63 -11.37
C VAL A 48 14.90 5.73 -12.88
N ILE A 49 13.89 5.01 -13.37
CA ILE A 49 13.34 5.21 -14.71
C ILE A 49 12.16 6.18 -14.62
N GLY A 50 12.36 7.37 -15.19
CA GLY A 50 11.45 8.51 -15.08
C GLY A 50 12.05 9.65 -14.26
N ASP A 51 11.19 10.41 -13.59
CA ASP A 51 11.61 11.50 -12.71
C ASP A 51 11.73 11.04 -11.26
N ALA A 52 12.80 11.49 -10.59
CA ALA A 52 13.07 11.11 -9.21
C ALA A 52 11.89 11.53 -8.29
N PRO A 53 11.42 10.63 -7.40
CA PRO A 53 10.34 10.97 -6.49
C PRO A 53 10.82 12.02 -5.47
N ASN A 54 9.90 12.89 -5.06
CA ASN A 54 10.15 13.80 -3.95
C ASN A 54 9.98 13.03 -2.63
N ILE A 55 11.07 12.83 -1.91
CA ILE A 55 11.09 12.06 -0.65
C ILE A 55 11.57 12.91 0.51
N ARG A 56 11.36 12.46 1.75
CA ARG A 56 11.83 13.16 2.94
C ARG A 56 13.29 12.80 3.25
N GLU A 57 13.70 11.57 2.96
CA GLU A 57 15.00 10.98 3.28
C GLU A 57 16.16 11.76 2.64
N LYS A 58 17.28 11.88 3.36
CA LYS A 58 18.47 12.66 2.93
C LYS A 58 19.63 11.76 2.50
N ASN A 59 19.57 10.49 2.87
CA ASN A 59 20.58 9.46 2.64
C ASN A 59 20.21 8.54 1.45
N VAL A 60 19.41 9.04 0.51
CA VAL A 60 19.05 8.33 -0.71
C VAL A 60 19.40 9.21 -1.90
N ASP A 61 20.23 8.69 -2.80
CA ASP A 61 20.64 9.34 -4.04
C ASP A 61 19.95 8.65 -5.21
N PHE A 62 19.23 9.43 -6.01
CA PHE A 62 18.56 8.92 -7.21
C PHE A 62 19.42 9.19 -8.44
N LYS A 63 19.71 8.13 -9.20
CA LYS A 63 20.35 8.23 -10.52
C LYS A 63 19.34 7.89 -11.59
N LYS A 64 19.16 8.81 -12.54
CA LYS A 64 18.29 8.55 -13.69
C LYS A 64 18.93 7.47 -14.56
N ILE A 65 18.16 6.43 -14.86
CA ILE A 65 18.52 5.36 -15.78
C ILE A 65 17.42 5.16 -16.82
N THR A 66 17.71 4.41 -17.88
CA THR A 66 16.77 4.06 -18.94
C THR A 66 16.56 2.55 -19.03
N PHE A 67 15.50 2.11 -19.71
CA PHE A 67 15.22 0.68 -19.92
C PHE A 67 16.38 -0.05 -20.59
N ASN A 68 17.03 0.56 -21.58
CA ASN A 68 18.18 -0.03 -22.27
C ASN A 68 19.35 -0.35 -21.32
N GLN A 69 19.49 0.42 -20.24
CA GLN A 69 20.56 0.18 -19.26
C GLN A 69 20.27 -1.04 -18.37
N LEU A 70 19.00 -1.48 -18.26
CA LEU A 70 18.63 -2.69 -17.52
C LEU A 70 19.19 -3.97 -18.15
N GLU A 71 19.48 -3.93 -19.45
CA GLU A 71 20.09 -5.05 -20.19
C GLU A 71 21.61 -5.17 -19.93
N ASP A 72 22.23 -4.15 -19.33
CA ASP A 72 23.65 -4.17 -18.98
C ASP A 72 23.88 -5.01 -17.72
N GLN A 73 24.68 -6.07 -17.86
CA GLN A 73 25.05 -6.96 -16.76
C GLN A 73 25.84 -6.23 -15.64
N ASN A 74 26.43 -5.07 -15.93
CA ASN A 74 27.15 -4.25 -14.96
C ASN A 74 26.25 -3.28 -14.18
N LEU A 75 24.95 -3.25 -14.45
CA LEU A 75 24.03 -2.34 -13.76
C LEU A 75 23.79 -2.76 -12.30
N SER A 76 23.71 -4.06 -12.05
CA SER A 76 23.41 -4.65 -10.74
C SER A 76 24.35 -4.20 -9.60
N PRO A 77 25.69 -4.20 -9.76
CA PRO A 77 26.59 -3.75 -8.68
C PRO A 77 26.59 -2.23 -8.44
N ALA A 78 26.02 -1.42 -9.33
CA ALA A 78 26.05 0.05 -9.22
C ALA A 78 24.91 0.62 -8.37
N PHE A 79 23.84 -0.14 -8.13
CA PHE A 79 22.62 0.34 -7.47
C PHE A 79 22.15 -0.63 -6.38
N ASP A 80 21.68 -0.10 -5.26
CA ASP A 80 21.03 -0.91 -4.22
C ASP A 80 19.61 -1.34 -4.64
N ALA A 81 18.95 -0.54 -5.48
CA ALA A 81 17.61 -0.81 -6.00
C ALA A 81 17.34 -0.04 -7.30
N ILE A 82 16.33 -0.48 -8.04
CA ILE A 82 15.81 0.20 -9.22
C ILE A 82 14.30 0.44 -9.03
N ILE A 83 13.86 1.68 -9.29
CA ILE A 83 12.46 2.09 -9.23
C ILE A 83 12.00 2.53 -10.62
N ILE A 84 10.89 1.97 -11.06
CA ILE A 84 10.19 2.38 -12.28
C ILE A 84 8.98 3.20 -11.88
N MET A 85 8.98 4.48 -12.25
CA MET A 85 7.92 5.39 -11.89
C MET A 85 6.63 5.04 -12.62
N LYS A 86 5.48 5.38 -12.02
CA LYS A 86 4.14 4.97 -12.48
C LYS A 86 3.90 5.23 -13.97
N GLN A 87 4.35 6.38 -14.48
CA GLN A 87 4.18 6.73 -15.89
C GLN A 87 4.92 5.79 -16.88
N HIS A 88 5.90 5.02 -16.39
CA HIS A 88 6.67 4.04 -17.17
C HIS A 88 6.31 2.58 -16.81
N GLN A 89 5.31 2.33 -15.97
CA GLN A 89 4.92 0.96 -15.60
C GLN A 89 4.40 0.13 -16.77
N THR A 90 3.63 0.75 -17.68
CA THR A 90 3.11 0.03 -18.87
C THR A 90 4.22 -0.42 -19.80
N GLU A 91 5.26 0.40 -19.97
CA GLU A 91 6.46 0.07 -20.75
C GLU A 91 7.26 -1.07 -20.12
N ALA A 92 7.33 -1.09 -18.78
CA ALA A 92 8.01 -2.17 -18.04
C ALA A 92 7.26 -3.51 -18.03
N ALA A 93 5.95 -3.51 -18.25
CA ALA A 93 5.10 -4.69 -18.23
C ALA A 93 4.94 -5.36 -19.60
N ASN A 94 5.46 -4.74 -20.65
CA ASN A 94 5.35 -5.17 -22.04
C ASN A 94 6.59 -5.94 -22.47
#